data_AF-F6D839-F1
#
_entry.id   AF-F6D839-F1
#
_cell.length_a   1.000
_cell.length_b   1.000
_cell.length_c   1.000
_cell.angle_alpha   90.00
_cell.angle_beta   90.00
_cell.angle_gamma   90.00
#
_symmetry.space_group_name_H-M   'P 1'
#
loop_
_entity.id
_entity.type
_entity.pdbx_description
1 polymer ?
#
loop_
_entity_poly.entity_id
_entity_poly.type
_entity_poly.pdbx_seq_one_letter_code
_entity_poly.pdbx_strand_id
1 'polypeptide(L)'
;MKIRGDFVTNSSSASFVLTAEKDVLEDNIKHFKDSEKNGEVQLLTFLRDELEKEGIKTNIMGREYYTTTKKFSLGKSVFLDDSINSDEIQKTDFSKLSNDEMWDLINWIVVKGKGSDLFGVGATQTKELKCECEEDPRDSQ
;
A
#
# COMPACT_ATOMS: atom_id res chain seq x y z
N MET A 1 2.34 -5.22 -44.08
CA MET A 1 2.18 -4.36 -42.89
C MET A 1 2.57 -5.18 -41.67
N LYS A 2 3.72 -4.90 -41.04
CA LYS A 2 4.13 -5.58 -39.80
C LYS A 2 3.44 -4.85 -38.65
N ILE A 3 2.49 -5.49 -37.98
CA ILE A 3 1.94 -5.00 -36.72
C ILE A 3 3.10 -5.09 -35.72
N ARG A 4 3.71 -3.95 -35.37
CA ARG A 4 4.56 -3.88 -34.19
C ARG A 4 3.61 -3.96 -33.01
N GLY A 5 3.56 -5.12 -32.38
CA GLY A 5 2.94 -5.28 -31.07
C GLY A 5 3.86 -4.67 -30.04
N ASP A 6 3.90 -3.34 -30.01
CA ASP A 6 4.49 -2.60 -28.91
C ASP A 6 3.50 -2.77 -27.75
N PHE A 7 3.57 -3.90 -27.03
CA PHE A 7 2.90 -4.05 -25.75
C PHE A 7 3.57 -3.06 -24.81
N VAL A 8 3.02 -1.85 -24.75
CA VAL A 8 3.38 -0.86 -23.75
C VAL A 8 2.85 -1.40 -22.42
N THR A 9 3.67 -2.15 -21.69
CA THR A 9 3.46 -2.33 -20.25
C THR A 9 3.76 -0.99 -19.60
N ASN A 10 2.80 -0.06 -19.70
CA ASN A 10 2.81 1.13 -18.87
C ASN A 10 2.74 0.63 -17.42
N SER A 11 3.88 0.58 -16.75
CA SER A 11 3.98 0.40 -15.30
C SER A 11 3.51 1.69 -14.63
N SER A 12 2.20 1.91 -14.72
CA SER A 12 1.55 3.02 -14.06
C SER A 12 1.73 2.86 -12.56
N SER A 13 2.11 3.95 -11.91
CA SER A 13 2.38 4.00 -10.48
C SER A 13 1.91 5.33 -9.93
N ALA A 14 1.40 5.32 -8.70
CA ALA A 14 0.92 6.52 -8.02
C ALA A 14 1.61 6.70 -6.67
N SER A 15 1.71 7.95 -6.23
CA SER A 15 2.23 8.30 -4.91
C SER A 15 1.08 8.36 -3.91
N PHE A 16 1.29 7.71 -2.77
CA PHE A 16 0.39 7.69 -1.63
C PHE A 16 1.09 8.28 -0.43
N VAL A 17 0.37 9.09 0.32
CA VAL A 17 0.72 9.46 1.69
C VAL A 17 0.10 8.41 2.60
N LEU A 18 0.96 7.72 3.34
CA LEU A 18 0.56 6.83 4.42
C LEU A 18 0.65 7.60 5.72
N THR A 19 -0.43 7.59 6.50
CA THR A 19 -0.52 8.28 7.78
C THR A 19 -1.03 7.32 8.83
N ALA A 20 -0.31 7.18 9.94
CA ALA A 20 -0.73 6.37 11.08
C ALA A 20 -0.71 7.22 12.34
N GLU A 21 -1.72 7.06 13.18
CA GLU A 21 -1.70 7.56 14.55
C GLU A 21 -1.10 6.46 15.44
N LYS A 22 -0.13 6.83 16.27
CA LYS A 22 0.67 5.85 17.02
C LYS A 22 -0.17 5.00 17.94
N ASP A 23 -0.99 5.63 18.78
CA ASP A 23 -1.70 4.93 19.84
C ASP A 23 -2.74 3.97 19.24
N VAL A 24 -3.45 4.40 18.18
CA VAL A 24 -4.38 3.57 17.42
C VAL A 24 -3.67 2.36 16.78
N LEU A 25 -2.45 2.55 16.24
CA LEU A 25 -1.69 1.45 15.65
C LEU A 25 -1.28 0.42 16.72
N GLU A 26 -0.81 0.88 17.89
CA GLU A 26 -0.47 0.03 19.03
C GLU A 26 -1.69 -0.72 19.57
N ASP A 27 -2.83 -0.04 19.71
CA ASP A 27 -4.09 -0.62 20.15
C ASP A 27 -4.59 -1.71 19.19
N ASN A 28 -4.52 -1.48 17.87
CA ASN A 28 -4.90 -2.48 16.87
C ASN A 28 -3.97 -3.70 16.88
N ILE A 29 -2.66 -3.50 17.00
CA ILE A 29 -1.70 -4.60 17.14
C ILE A 29 -2.04 -5.46 18.35
N LYS A 30 -2.33 -4.83 19.50
CA LYS A 30 -2.72 -5.54 20.71
C LYS A 30 -4.04 -6.29 20.53
N HIS A 31 -5.06 -5.65 19.96
CA HIS A 31 -6.36 -6.25 19.71
C HIS A 31 -6.28 -7.50 18.82
N PHE A 32 -5.49 -7.44 17.74
CA PHE A 32 -5.33 -8.56 16.82
C PHE A 32 -4.45 -9.67 17.36
N LYS A 33 -3.49 -9.34 18.23
CA LYS A 33 -2.74 -10.34 18.98
C LYS A 33 -3.64 -11.15 19.90
N ASP A 34 -4.56 -10.49 20.61
CA ASP A 34 -5.54 -11.15 21.49
C ASP A 34 -6.58 -11.97 20.71
N SER A 35 -6.79 -11.64 19.43
CA SER A 35 -7.75 -12.30 18.52
C SER A 35 -7.12 -13.37 17.60
N GLU A 36 -5.86 -13.74 17.85
CA GLU A 36 -5.09 -14.73 17.06
C GLU A 36 -5.00 -14.41 15.55
N LYS A 37 -5.08 -13.13 15.17
CA LYS A 37 -4.93 -12.65 13.79
C LYS A 37 -3.48 -12.31 13.48
N ASN A 38 -2.64 -13.35 13.38
CA ASN A 38 -1.19 -13.20 13.27
C ASN A 38 -0.75 -12.39 12.04
N GLY A 39 -1.46 -12.51 10.91
CA GLY A 39 -1.12 -11.77 9.70
C GLY A 39 -1.29 -10.27 9.86
N GLU A 40 -2.37 -9.83 10.51
CA GLU A 40 -2.59 -8.41 10.85
C GLU A 40 -1.52 -7.89 11.79
N VAL A 41 -1.19 -8.67 12.83
CA VAL A 41 -0.16 -8.28 13.79
C VAL A 41 1.17 -8.05 13.07
N GLN A 42 1.55 -8.94 12.16
CA GLN A 42 2.80 -8.82 11.39
C GLN A 42 2.77 -7.62 10.44
N LEU A 43 1.65 -7.41 9.72
CA LEU A 43 1.47 -6.30 8.80
C LEU A 43 1.55 -4.94 9.50
N LEU A 44 0.79 -4.77 10.59
CA LEU A 44 0.76 -3.51 11.35
C LEU A 44 2.06 -3.26 12.09
N THR A 45 2.72 -4.31 12.59
CA THR A 45 4.06 -4.20 13.21
C THR A 45 5.08 -3.72 12.18
N PHE A 46 5.08 -4.31 10.98
CA PHE A 46 5.95 -3.88 9.90
C PHE A 46 5.71 -2.42 9.52
N LEU A 47 4.44 -2.02 9.33
CA LEU A 47 4.10 -0.63 9.02
C LEU A 47 4.53 0.32 10.12
N ARG A 48 4.32 -0.02 11.40
CA ARG A 48 4.78 0.79 12.54
C ARG A 48 6.29 1.02 12.47
N ASP A 49 7.05 -0.05 12.31
CA ASP A 49 8.51 -0.01 12.37
C ASP A 49 9.09 0.79 11.18
N GLU A 50 8.53 0.59 9.98
CA GLU A 50 8.92 1.35 8.79
C GLU A 50 8.52 2.84 8.89
N LEU A 51 7.33 3.14 9.41
CA LEU A 51 6.87 4.51 9.62
C LEU A 51 7.65 5.23 10.73
N GLU A 52 8.06 4.53 11.77
CA GLU A 52 8.89 5.11 12.83
C GLU A 52 10.32 5.38 12.34
N LYS A 53 10.85 4.51 11.49
CA LYS A 53 12.22 4.61 10.95
C LYS A 53 12.34 5.63 9.84
N GLU A 54 11.43 5.61 8.87
CA GLU A 54 11.51 6.42 7.64
C GLU A 54 10.50 7.57 7.59
N GLY A 55 9.46 7.53 8.43
CA GLY A 55 8.39 8.51 8.43
C GLY A 55 8.74 9.79 9.19
N ILE A 56 7.97 10.84 8.88
CA ILE A 56 7.99 12.10 9.59
C ILE A 56 7.07 11.96 10.81
N LYS A 57 7.62 12.21 11.99
CA LYS A 57 6.86 12.31 13.24
C LYS A 57 6.25 13.70 13.34
N THR A 58 4.95 13.80 13.58
CA THR A 58 4.25 15.06 13.82
C THR A 58 3.30 14.94 15.00
N ASN A 59 3.05 16.04 15.68
CA ASN A 59 2.07 16.10 16.76
C ASN A 59 0.85 16.89 16.29
N ILE A 60 -0.33 16.26 16.33
CA ILE A 60 -1.60 16.88 15.99
C ILE A 60 -2.54 16.71 17.19
N MET A 61 -2.98 17.83 17.76
CA MET A 61 -3.88 17.85 18.93
C MET A 61 -3.36 17.03 20.12
N GLY A 62 -2.04 17.02 20.34
CA GLY A 62 -1.42 16.27 21.45
C GLY A 62 -1.16 14.79 21.13
N ARG A 63 -1.50 14.31 19.94
CA ARG A 63 -1.30 12.92 19.51
C ARG A 63 -0.16 12.80 18.51
N GLU A 64 0.59 11.72 18.59
CA GLU A 64 1.74 11.45 17.71
C GLU A 64 1.28 10.73 16.45
N TYR A 65 1.61 11.29 15.29
CA TYR A 65 1.35 10.72 13.99
C TYR A 65 2.65 10.47 13.25
N TYR A 66 2.69 9.35 12.54
CA TYR A 66 3.72 9.05 11.56
C TYR A 66 3.16 9.27 10.17
N THR A 67 3.95 9.91 9.30
CA THR A 67 3.56 10.11 7.90
C THR A 67 4.72 9.82 6.96
N THR A 68 4.48 9.08 5.89
CA THR A 68 5.47 8.86 4.83
C THR A 68 4.82 8.96 3.45
N THR A 69 5.63 9.15 2.41
CA THR A 69 5.18 9.04 1.02
C THR A 69 5.78 7.80 0.39
N LYS A 70 4.95 6.89 -0.12
CA LYS A 70 5.39 5.73 -0.90
C LYS A 70 4.77 5.74 -2.29
N LYS A 71 5.52 5.19 -3.25
CA LYS A 71 5.10 5.04 -4.63
C LYS A 71 4.71 3.58 -4.85
N PHE A 72 3.48 3.36 -5.27
CA PHE A 72 2.90 2.04 -5.45
C PHE A 72 2.58 1.79 -6.93
N SER A 73 2.82 0.57 -7.39
CA SER A 73 2.53 0.13 -8.75
C SER A 73 1.03 -0.16 -8.87
N LEU A 74 0.37 0.48 -9.84
CA LEU A 74 -1.07 0.32 -10.11
C LEU A 74 -1.39 -0.87 -11.03
N GLY A 75 -0.36 -1.44 -11.67
CA GLY A 75 -0.47 -2.62 -12.51
C GLY A 75 -0.92 -3.87 -11.73
N LYS A 76 -1.12 -4.98 -12.45
CA LYS A 76 -1.38 -6.27 -11.79
C LYS A 76 -0.16 -6.63 -10.94
N SER A 77 -0.35 -6.74 -9.63
CA SER A 77 0.63 -7.39 -8.75
C SER A 77 0.78 -8.83 -9.22
N VAL A 78 2.01 -9.28 -9.46
CA VAL A 78 2.29 -10.64 -9.91
C VAL A 78 2.10 -11.64 -8.76
N PHE A 79 2.08 -11.15 -7.52
CA PHE A 79 2.12 -11.96 -6.31
C PHE A 79 0.75 -12.28 -5.71
N LEU A 80 -0.25 -11.43 -5.93
CA LEU A 80 -1.57 -11.50 -5.29
C LEU A 80 -2.62 -11.22 -6.36
N ASP A 81 -3.37 -12.25 -6.77
CA ASP A 81 -4.42 -12.10 -7.77
C ASP A 81 -5.67 -11.41 -7.18
N ASP A 82 -6.64 -11.07 -8.05
CA ASP A 82 -7.89 -10.42 -7.63
C ASP A 82 -8.82 -11.36 -6.82
N SER A 83 -8.41 -12.61 -6.54
CA SER A 83 -9.22 -13.62 -5.83
C SER A 83 -8.89 -13.75 -4.34
N ILE A 84 -7.86 -13.05 -3.86
CA ILE A 84 -7.50 -13.06 -2.44
C ILE A 84 -8.62 -12.45 -1.60
N ASN A 85 -9.08 -13.22 -0.62
CA ASN A 85 -10.02 -12.78 0.37
C ASN A 85 -9.27 -12.05 1.50
N SER A 86 -9.71 -10.84 1.86
CA SER A 86 -9.18 -10.09 3.00
C SER A 86 -9.21 -10.90 4.31
N ASP A 87 -10.16 -11.82 4.46
CA ASP A 87 -10.24 -12.70 5.62
C ASP A 87 -9.07 -13.71 5.69
N GLU A 88 -8.44 -14.02 4.56
CA GLU A 88 -7.25 -14.88 4.52
C GLU A 88 -6.00 -14.13 4.97
N ILE A 89 -5.89 -12.82 4.66
CA ILE A 89 -4.77 -11.98 5.10
C ILE A 89 -4.65 -12.01 6.62
N GLN A 90 -5.78 -11.93 7.33
CA GLN A 90 -5.80 -11.84 8.79
C GLN A 90 -5.19 -13.07 9.49
N LYS A 91 -5.30 -14.24 8.87
CA LYS A 91 -4.88 -15.52 9.46
C LYS A 91 -3.62 -16.09 8.84
N THR A 92 -3.09 -15.45 7.78
CA THR A 92 -1.89 -15.91 7.09
C THR A 92 -0.66 -15.57 7.92
N ASP A 93 0.32 -16.48 7.94
CA ASP A 93 1.62 -16.21 8.56
C ASP A 93 2.58 -15.63 7.51
N PHE A 94 2.95 -14.37 7.68
CA PHE A 94 3.87 -13.61 6.85
C PHE A 94 5.30 -13.60 7.38
N SER A 95 5.63 -14.41 8.40
CA SER A 95 6.98 -14.46 9.00
C SER A 95 8.11 -14.80 8.03
N LYS A 96 7.76 -15.38 6.87
CA LYS A 96 8.72 -15.76 5.81
C LYS A 96 8.84 -14.72 4.70
N LEU A 97 7.99 -13.71 4.69
CA LEU A 97 8.07 -12.65 3.70
C LEU A 97 9.27 -11.75 3.99
N SER A 98 10.00 -11.40 2.93
CA SER A 98 10.95 -10.30 2.95
C SER A 98 10.23 -8.96 3.08
N ASN A 99 10.99 -7.91 3.41
CA ASN A 99 10.43 -6.55 3.48
C ASN A 99 9.84 -6.10 2.14
N ASP A 100 10.44 -6.50 1.02
CA ASP A 100 9.95 -6.16 -0.32
C ASP A 100 8.61 -6.85 -0.61
N GLU A 101 8.49 -8.14 -0.28
CA GLU A 101 7.23 -8.89 -0.40
C GLU A 101 6.14 -8.34 0.53
N MET A 102 6.51 -7.86 1.72
CA MET A 102 5.57 -7.20 2.63
C MET A 102 5.06 -5.87 2.05
N TRP A 103 5.94 -5.09 1.41
CA TRP A 103 5.53 -3.88 0.70
C TRP A 103 4.65 -4.17 -0.52
N ASP A 104 4.87 -5.29 -1.22
CA ASP A 104 4.01 -5.74 -2.32
C ASP A 104 2.60 -6.12 -1.82
N LEU A 105 2.50 -6.74 -0.64
CA LEU A 105 1.21 -6.99 0.02
C LEU A 105 0.52 -5.68 0.40
N ILE A 106 1.23 -4.73 1.01
CA ILE A 106 0.68 -3.40 1.36
C ILE A 106 0.21 -2.67 0.10
N ASN A 107 0.98 -2.72 -0.99
CA ASN A 107 0.59 -2.15 -2.28
C ASN A 107 -0.75 -2.73 -2.74
N TRP A 108 -0.91 -4.06 -2.72
CA TRP A 108 -2.17 -4.70 -3.07
C TRP A 108 -3.32 -4.22 -2.17
N ILE A 109 -3.12 -4.12 -0.85
CA ILE A 109 -4.16 -3.64 0.07
C ILE A 109 -4.54 -2.18 -0.20
N VAL A 110 -3.56 -1.30 -0.41
CA VAL A 110 -3.79 0.14 -0.67
C VAL A 110 -4.48 0.35 -2.01
N VAL A 111 -4.03 -0.34 -3.06
CA VAL A 111 -4.49 -0.10 -4.44
C VAL A 111 -5.73 -0.92 -4.80
N LYS A 112 -5.81 -2.18 -4.37
CA LYS A 112 -6.91 -3.12 -4.69
C LYS A 112 -7.89 -3.29 -3.53
N GLY A 113 -7.37 -3.52 -2.33
CA GLY A 113 -8.16 -3.64 -1.10
C GLY A 113 -8.80 -2.33 -0.62
N LYS A 114 -8.53 -1.20 -1.31
CA LYS A 114 -9.00 0.15 -0.94
C LYS A 114 -8.66 0.55 0.50
N GLY A 115 -7.59 -0.02 1.05
CA GLY A 115 -7.11 0.26 2.41
C GLY A 115 -7.98 -0.30 3.54
N SER A 116 -8.96 -1.18 3.28
CA SER A 116 -9.85 -1.71 4.33
C SER A 116 -9.12 -2.46 5.44
N ASP A 117 -7.98 -3.05 5.10
CA ASP A 117 -7.26 -3.97 6.00
C ASP A 117 -6.09 -3.28 6.71
N LEU A 118 -5.85 -1.99 6.46
CA LEU A 118 -4.81 -1.23 7.14
C LEU A 118 -5.37 -0.48 8.36
N PHE A 119 -5.76 -1.24 9.38
CA PHE A 119 -6.39 -0.69 10.59
C PHE A 119 -5.48 0.32 11.30
N GLY A 120 -5.93 1.57 11.35
CA GLY A 120 -5.17 2.68 11.95
C GLY A 120 -4.19 3.37 11.02
N VAL A 121 -4.10 2.95 9.75
CA VAL A 121 -3.26 3.57 8.73
C VAL A 121 -4.13 4.08 7.58
N GLY A 122 -4.15 5.39 7.39
CA GLY A 122 -4.76 6.03 6.24
C GLY A 122 -3.81 6.03 5.04
N ALA A 123 -4.33 5.70 3.86
CA ALA A 123 -3.62 5.84 2.60
C ALA A 123 -4.35 6.84 1.69
N THR A 124 -3.71 7.97 1.39
CA THR A 124 -4.26 9.03 0.53
C THR A 124 -3.41 9.20 -0.71
N GLN A 125 -4.00 9.04 -1.89
CA GLN A 125 -3.31 9.30 -3.15
C GLN A 125 -3.06 10.81 -3.31
N THR A 126 -1.81 11.23 -3.61
CA THR A 126 -1.44 12.66 -3.67
C THR A 126 -1.27 13.22 -5.07
N LYS A 127 -1.01 12.38 -6.07
CA LYS A 127 -0.95 12.80 -7.48
C LYS A 127 -1.89 11.96 -8.31
N GLU A 128 -2.76 12.63 -9.06
CA GLU A 128 -3.45 12.04 -10.19
C GLU A 128 -2.42 11.56 -11.23
N LEU A 129 -2.76 10.44 -11.87
CA LEU A 129 -2.05 9.93 -13.02
C LEU A 129 -1.83 11.07 -14.02
N LYS A 130 -0.59 11.49 -14.23
CA LYS A 130 -0.23 11.93 -15.57
C LYS A 130 -0.25 10.67 -16.41
N CYS A 131 -1.37 10.39 -17.05
CA CYS A 131 -1.30 9.63 -18.29
C CYS A 131 -0.38 10.46 -19.18
N GLU A 132 0.84 9.97 -19.43
CA GLU A 132 1.59 10.36 -20.62
C GLU A 132 0.81 9.78 -21.81
N CYS A 133 -0.34 10.37 -22.11
CA CYS A 133 -0.83 10.34 -23.47
C CYS A 133 0.21 11.16 -24.22
N GLU A 134 1.10 10.51 -24.96
CA GLU A 134 1.81 11.21 -26.03
C GLU A 134 0.73 11.94 -26.82
N GLU A 135 0.84 13.27 -26.95
CA GLU A 135 0.00 14.03 -27.85
C GLU A 135 0.15 13.36 -29.22
N ASP A 136 -0.93 12.72 -29.70
CA ASP A 136 -0.93 12.15 -31.04
C ASP A 136 -0.71 13.32 -31.99
N PRO A 137 0.38 13.36 -32.78
CA PRO A 137 0.62 14.46 -33.70
C PRO A 137 -0.49 14.61 -34.76
N ARG A 138 -1.43 13.66 -34.83
CA ARG A 138 -2.65 13.71 -35.65
C ARG A 138 -3.81 14.50 -35.04
N ASP A 139 -3.79 14.79 -33.74
CA ASP A 139 -4.84 15.60 -33.09
C ASP A 139 -4.64 17.12 -33.30
N SER A 140 -3.53 17.51 -33.95
CA SER A 140 -3.19 18.89 -34.32
C SER A 140 -3.35 19.21 -35.81
N GLN A 141 -4.12 18.45 -36.58
CA GLN A 141 -4.51 18.80 -37.96
C GLN A 141 -5.99 18.60 -38.27
#